data_AF-A0A6J6C3X3-F1
#
_entry.id   AF-A0A6J6C3X3-F1
#
_cell.length_a   1.000
_cell.length_b   1.000
_cell.length_c   1.000
_cell.angle_alpha   90.00
_cell.angle_beta   90.00
_cell.angle_gamma   90.00
#
_symmetry.space_group_name_H-M   'P 1'
#
loop_
_entity.id
_entity.type
_entity.pdbx_description
1 polymer ?
#
loop_
_entity_poly.entity_id
_entity_poly.type
_entity_poly.pdbx_seq_one_letter_code
_entity_poly.pdbx_strand_id
1 'polypeptide(L)'
;MEETGIKAENLSAVHTFVDDHKGWSYSTVIALADSELEGHELNDESHEVRWVKFDDVTRLPLHPSFAATWPEVRKIIDELEAIA
;
A
#
# COMPACT_ATOMS: atom_id res chain seq x y z
N MET A 1 1.35 -6.11 15.96
CA MET A 1 0.83 -5.57 14.70
C MET A 1 0.94 -4.07 14.81
N GLU A 2 1.53 -3.41 13.83
CA GLU A 2 1.74 -1.96 13.91
C GLU A 2 0.63 -1.24 13.12
N GLU A 3 0.01 -0.27 13.79
CA GLU A 3 -0.99 0.71 13.37
C GLU A 3 -2.31 0.24 12.72
N THR A 4 -2.33 -0.83 11.92
CA THR A 4 -3.43 -1.13 10.97
C THR A 4 -4.32 -2.33 11.30
N GLY A 5 -3.99 -3.14 12.31
CA GLY A 5 -4.79 -4.32 12.66
C GLY A 5 -4.53 -5.52 11.76
N ILE A 6 -3.73 -5.35 10.71
CA ILE A 6 -3.54 -6.35 9.66
C ILE A 6 -2.54 -7.41 10.12
N LYS A 7 -2.97 -8.67 10.07
CA LYS A 7 -2.10 -9.83 10.31
C LYS A 7 -1.33 -10.17 9.05
N ALA A 8 -0.02 -10.38 9.18
CA ALA A 8 0.83 -10.75 8.06
C ALA A 8 0.41 -12.07 7.38
N GLU A 9 -0.21 -13.00 8.11
CA GLU A 9 -0.74 -14.25 7.56
C GLU A 9 -1.88 -14.07 6.55
N ASN A 10 -2.56 -12.92 6.59
CA ASN A 10 -3.64 -12.58 5.64
C ASN A 10 -3.11 -11.89 4.37
N LEU A 11 -1.78 -11.70 4.26
CA LEU A 11 -1.13 -11.02 3.15
C LEU A 11 -0.13 -11.96 2.47
N SER A 12 -0.15 -11.98 1.14
CA SER A 12 0.89 -12.61 0.32
C SER A 12 1.61 -11.53 -0.48
N ALA A 13 2.82 -11.16 -0.07
CA ALA A 13 3.62 -10.17 -0.78
C ALA A 13 4.01 -10.69 -2.17
N VAL A 14 3.76 -9.89 -3.20
CA VAL A 14 4.02 -10.24 -4.61
C VAL A 14 5.07 -9.37 -5.26
N HIS A 15 5.27 -8.14 -4.76
CA HIS A 15 6.29 -7.24 -5.28
C HIS A 15 6.70 -6.19 -4.23
N THR A 16 7.91 -5.63 -4.36
CA THR A 16 8.35 -4.47 -3.58
C THR A 16 8.93 -3.43 -4.51
N PHE A 17 8.29 -2.26 -4.55
CA PHE A 17 8.81 -1.07 -5.22
C PHE A 17 9.66 -0.26 -4.23
N VAL A 18 10.85 0.16 -4.65
CA VAL A 18 11.79 0.92 -3.83
C VAL A 18 12.06 2.28 -4.46
N ASP A 19 11.77 3.33 -3.72
CA ASP A 19 12.12 4.72 -4.04
C ASP A 19 13.37 5.10 -3.23
N ASP A 20 14.54 5.11 -3.88
CA ASP A 20 15.85 5.30 -3.26
C ASP A 20 16.27 6.79 -3.28
N HIS A 21 16.47 7.36 -2.08
CA HIS A 21 16.85 8.75 -1.85
C HIS A 21 18.32 8.92 -1.44
N LYS A 22 19.17 7.94 -1.76
CA LYS A 22 20.63 7.94 -1.50
C LYS A 22 20.95 8.13 -0.02
N GLY A 23 20.76 7.05 0.75
CA GLY A 23 21.05 6.99 2.19
C GLY A 23 19.84 6.59 3.02
N TRP A 24 18.65 6.68 2.44
CA TRP A 24 17.40 6.11 2.95
C TRP A 24 16.46 5.84 1.77
N SER A 25 15.41 5.04 1.98
CA SER A 25 14.42 4.71 0.95
C SER A 25 13.02 4.54 1.50
N TYR A 26 12.02 4.73 0.64
CA TYR A 26 10.66 4.22 0.87
C TYR A 26 10.49 2.87 0.16
N SER A 27 9.93 1.88 0.86
CA SER A 27 9.53 0.60 0.26
C SER A 27 8.02 0.50 0.24
N THR A 28 7.44 0.36 -0.96
CA THR A 28 6.01 0.02 -1.11
C THR A 28 5.91 -1.47 -1.41
N VAL A 29 5.38 -2.23 -0.45
CA VAL A 29 5.12 -3.66 -0.62
C VAL A 29 3.71 -3.84 -1.19
N ILE A 30 3.63 -4.50 -2.35
CA ILE A 30 2.38 -4.86 -2.99
C ILE A 30 2.09 -6.31 -2.60
N ALA A 31 0.89 -6.55 -2.07
CA ALA A 31 0.49 -7.86 -1.57
C ALA A 31 -0.94 -8.18 -1.99
N LEU A 32 -1.20 -9.48 -2.18
CA LEU A 32 -2.56 -10.01 -2.26
C LEU A 32 -3.12 -10.14 -0.84
N ALA A 33 -4.30 -9.59 -0.63
CA ALA A 33 -5.04 -9.70 0.63
C ALA A 33 -6.05 -10.85 0.55
N ASP A 34 -6.19 -11.61 1.64
CA ASP A 34 -7.34 -12.50 1.80
C ASP A 34 -8.65 -11.69 1.79
N SER A 35 -9.74 -12.30 1.30
CA SER A 35 -11.07 -11.70 1.29
C SER A 35 -11.61 -11.31 2.68
N GLU A 36 -11.11 -11.94 3.74
CA GLU A 36 -11.48 -11.64 5.13
C GLU A 36 -10.59 -10.56 5.78
N LEU A 37 -9.68 -9.93 5.01
CA LEU A 37 -8.78 -8.91 5.55
C LEU A 37 -9.52 -7.59 5.82
N GLU A 38 -9.70 -7.29 7.10
CA GLU A 38 -10.19 -5.99 7.58
C GLU A 38 -9.08 -5.23 8.31
N GLY A 39 -8.77 -4.02 7.82
CA GLY A 39 -7.87 -3.09 8.50
C GLY A 39 -8.64 -2.15 9.44
N HIS A 40 -8.08 -1.85 10.60
CA HIS A 40 -8.63 -0.89 11.56
C HIS A 40 -7.48 -0.19 12.32
N GLU A 41 -7.72 1.02 12.79
CA GLU A 41 -6.80 1.74 13.67
C GLU A 41 -6.50 0.90 14.93
N LEU A 42 -5.21 0.71 15.25
CA LEU A 42 -4.77 -0.01 16.45
C LEU A 42 -4.25 0.90 17.56
N ASN A 43 -3.86 2.13 17.24
CA ASN A 43 -3.23 3.05 18.18
C ASN A 43 -3.47 4.51 17.77
N ASP A 44 -3.08 5.44 18.64
CA ASP A 44 -3.28 6.88 18.45
C ASP A 44 -2.44 7.49 17.30
N GLU A 45 -1.64 6.68 16.59
CA GLU A 45 -0.78 7.14 15.48
C GLU A 45 -1.55 7.21 14.15
N SER A 46 -2.69 6.51 14.04
CA SER A 46 -3.42 6.33 12.78
C SER A 46 -4.91 6.68 12.89
N HIS A 47 -5.29 7.94 12.67
CA HIS A 47 -6.69 8.41 12.77
C HIS A 47 -7.75 7.66 11.95
N GLU A 48 -7.37 6.98 10.85
CA GLU A 48 -8.27 6.21 10.00
C GLU A 48 -7.49 5.16 9.21
N VAL A 49 -8.07 3.97 9.08
CA VAL A 49 -7.63 2.93 8.12
C VAL A 49 -8.83 2.54 7.26
N ARG A 50 -8.66 2.56 5.93
CA ARG A 50 -9.74 2.18 5.01
C ARG A 50 -9.23 1.61 3.68
N TRP A 51 -10.08 0.81 3.06
CA TRP A 51 -9.90 0.37 1.68
C TRP A 51 -10.26 1.49 0.71
N VAL A 52 -9.37 1.75 -0.24
CA VAL A 52 -9.55 2.78 -1.28
C VAL A 52 -9.40 2.11 -2.64
N LYS A 53 -10.34 2.37 -3.54
CA LYS A 53 -10.20 1.93 -4.94
C LYS A 53 -9.00 2.62 -5.56
N PHE A 54 -8.27 1.91 -6.41
CA PHE A 54 -7.06 2.45 -7.05
C PHE A 54 -7.32 3.77 -7.79
N ASP A 55 -8.43 3.88 -8.51
CA ASP A 55 -8.82 5.10 -9.24
C ASP A 55 -9.14 6.29 -8.32
N ASP A 56 -9.44 6.05 -7.04
CA ASP A 56 -9.74 7.09 -6.07
C ASP A 56 -8.51 7.53 -5.27
N VAL A 57 -7.37 6.83 -5.37
CA VAL A 57 -6.15 7.12 -4.58
C VAL A 57 -5.65 8.55 -4.82
N THR A 58 -5.59 8.99 -6.07
CA THR A 58 -5.10 10.33 -6.44
C THR A 58 -6.03 11.47 -6.03
N ARG A 59 -7.23 11.14 -5.53
CA ARG A 59 -8.22 12.11 -5.04
C ARG A 59 -8.03 12.43 -3.55
N LEU A 60 -7.13 11.72 -2.87
CA LEU A 60 -6.85 11.87 -1.45
C LEU A 60 -5.71 12.87 -1.20
N PRO A 61 -5.61 13.46 -0.01
CA PRO A 61 -4.47 14.29 0.39
C PRO A 61 -3.25 13.41 0.69
N LEU A 62 -2.65 12.86 -0.36
CA LEU A 62 -1.51 11.94 -0.26
C LEU A 62 -0.25 12.65 0.25
N HIS A 63 0.59 11.91 0.98
CA HIS A 63 1.95 12.37 1.26
C HIS A 63 2.70 12.64 -0.06
N PRO A 64 3.39 13.79 -0.23
CA PRO A 64 3.97 14.19 -1.52
C PRO A 64 4.87 13.12 -2.17
N SER A 65 5.70 12.43 -1.37
CA SER A 65 6.57 11.37 -1.90
C SER A 65 5.78 10.16 -2.41
N PHE A 66 4.69 9.78 -1.75
CA PHE A 66 3.84 8.69 -2.23
C PHE A 66 3.03 9.10 -3.46
N ALA A 67 2.53 10.34 -3.50
CA ALA A 67 1.86 10.87 -4.68
C ALA A 67 2.76 10.87 -5.92
N ALA A 68 4.06 11.16 -5.74
CA ALA A 68 5.05 11.16 -6.81
C ALA A 68 5.32 9.76 -7.38
N THR A 69 5.37 8.73 -6.51
CA THR A 69 5.66 7.33 -6.90
C THR A 69 4.42 6.55 -7.31
N TRP A 70 3.21 7.03 -6.97
CA TRP A 70 1.95 6.34 -7.26
C TRP A 70 1.78 5.90 -8.74
N PRO A 71 2.11 6.71 -9.77
CA PRO A 71 1.99 6.28 -11.16
C PRO A 71 2.83 5.03 -11.50
N GLU A 72 4.02 4.92 -10.91
CA GLU A 72 4.93 3.79 -11.13
C GLU A 72 4.43 2.55 -10.40
N VAL A 73 3.97 2.73 -9.15
CA VAL A 73 3.32 1.67 -8.37
C VAL A 73 2.06 1.16 -9.07
N ARG A 74 1.21 2.05 -9.60
CA ARG A 74 -0.01 1.66 -10.32
C ARG A 74 0.30 0.83 -11.56
N LYS A 75 1.32 1.22 -12.32
CA LYS A 75 1.76 0.44 -13.50
C LYS A 75 2.18 -0.98 -13.12
N ILE A 76 2.92 -1.13 -12.02
CA ILE A 76 3.31 -2.46 -11.52
C ILE A 76 2.06 -3.27 -11.14
N ILE A 77 1.07 -2.64 -10.48
CA ILE A 77 -0.20 -3.30 -10.15
C ILE A 77 -0.93 -3.76 -11.43
N ASP A 78 -1.03 -2.90 -12.44
CA ASP A 78 -1.67 -3.25 -13.73
C ASP A 78 -0.97 -4.45 -14.40
N GLU A 79 0.36 -4.50 -14.36
CA GLU A 79 1.15 -5.61 -14.91
C GLU A 79 0.94 -6.92 -14.13
N LEU A 80 0.79 -6.85 -12.80
CA LEU A 80 0.49 -7.99 -11.94
C LEU A 80 -0.95 -8.50 -12.15
N GLU A 81 -1.93 -7.61 -12.33
CA GLU A 81 -3.32 -7.98 -12.63
C GLU A 81 -3.45 -8.68 -13.99
N ALA A 82 -2.61 -8.31 -14.97
CA ALA A 82 -2.66 -8.89 -16.32
C ALA A 82 -2.15 -10.34 -16.40
N ILE A 83 -1.40 -10.81 -15.40
CA ILE A 83 -0.81 -12.17 -15.36
C ILE A 83 -1.51 -13.10 -14.36
N ALA A 84 -2.48 -12.59 -13.61
CA ALA A 84 -3.32 -13.35 -12.67
C ALA A 84 -4.55 -13.93 -13.37
#